data_AF-A0A4R3VUJ1-F1
#
_entry.id   AF-A0A4R3VUJ1-F1
#
_cell.length_a   1.000
_cell.length_b   1.000
_cell.length_c   1.000
_cell.angle_alpha   90.00
_cell.angle_beta   90.00
_cell.angle_gamma   90.00
#
_symmetry.space_group_name_H-M   'P 1'
#
loop_
_entity.id
_entity.type
_entity.pdbx_description
1 polymer ?
#
loop_
_entity_poly.entity_id
_entity_poly.type
_entity_poly.pdbx_seq_one_letter_code
_entity_poly.pdbx_strand_id
1 'polypeptide(L)'
;MENTVAQRQPKKTDNNANQTHYYVTLTIAIILGLFGVFVRFVPDVVSALDQYTFLFSLIANVAMVIASFIAFKVVFRILGFGKTN
;
A
#
# COMPACT_ATOMS: atom_id res chain seq x y z
N MET A 1 9.08 28.57 -44.11
CA MET A 1 7.93 28.58 -43.18
C MET A 1 8.38 27.89 -41.91
N GLU A 2 8.63 28.69 -40.89
CA GLU A 2 9.06 28.20 -39.58
C GLU A 2 7.89 27.42 -38.96
N ASN A 3 8.07 26.11 -38.77
CA ASN A 3 7.10 25.28 -38.08
C ASN A 3 7.11 25.67 -36.60
N THR A 4 6.32 26.67 -36.22
CA THR A 4 5.97 26.97 -34.84
C THR A 4 5.05 25.87 -34.32
N VAL A 5 5.62 24.70 -34.08
CA VAL A 5 4.99 23.67 -33.25
C VAL A 5 4.90 24.27 -31.86
N ALA A 6 3.74 24.86 -31.54
CA ALA A 6 3.46 25.39 -30.23
C ALA A 6 3.83 24.33 -29.18
N GLN A 7 4.88 24.59 -28.39
CA GLN A 7 5.24 23.71 -27.30
C GLN A 7 4.02 23.62 -26.38
N ARG A 8 3.42 22.42 -26.29
CA ARG A 8 2.34 22.17 -25.33
C ARG A 8 2.91 22.48 -23.96
N GLN A 9 2.38 23.54 -23.33
CA GLN A 9 2.63 23.83 -21.92
C GLN A 9 2.53 22.52 -21.14
N PRO A 10 3.53 22.15 -20.32
CA PRO A 10 3.47 20.91 -19.56
C PRO A 10 2.19 20.97 -18.73
N LYS A 11 1.21 20.12 -19.08
CA LYS A 11 -0.03 20.02 -18.34
C LYS A 11 0.37 19.54 -16.95
N LYS A 12 0.43 20.45 -15.97
CA LYS A 12 0.40 20.13 -14.55
C LYS A 12 -0.98 19.52 -14.30
N THR A 13 -1.11 18.25 -14.68
CA THR A 13 -2.24 17.45 -14.29
C THR A 13 -2.00 17.21 -12.81
N ASP A 14 -2.71 17.97 -11.98
CA ASP A 14 -2.89 17.63 -10.57
C ASP A 14 -3.74 16.35 -10.55
N ASN A 15 -3.08 15.24 -10.83
CA ASN A 15 -3.70 13.93 -10.83
C ASN A 15 -3.81 13.51 -9.38
N ASN A 16 -5.03 13.38 -8.87
CA ASN A 16 -5.26 12.82 -7.54
C ASN A 16 -4.49 11.50 -7.36
N ALA A 17 -4.44 10.64 -8.40
CA ALA A 17 -3.70 9.38 -8.34
C ALA A 17 -2.17 9.53 -8.22
N ASN A 18 -1.60 10.66 -8.64
CA ASN A 18 -0.14 10.90 -8.67
C ASN A 18 0.36 11.68 -7.45
N GLN A 19 -0.41 11.76 -6.36
CA GLN A 19 0.01 12.51 -5.18
C GLN A 19 0.98 11.68 -4.32
N THR A 20 2.13 12.27 -3.97
CA THR A 20 3.22 11.61 -3.21
C THR A 20 2.75 10.94 -1.93
N HIS A 21 1.81 11.54 -1.22
CA HIS A 21 1.31 11.01 0.04
C HIS A 21 0.59 9.65 -0.12
N TYR A 22 -0.02 9.38 -1.28
CA TYR A 22 -0.60 8.08 -1.57
C TYR A 22 0.48 7.01 -1.75
N TYR A 23 1.57 7.31 -2.47
CA TYR A 23 2.69 6.38 -2.64
C TYR A 23 3.37 6.03 -1.31
N VAL A 24 3.61 7.04 -0.46
CA VAL A 24 4.19 6.82 0.87
C VAL A 24 3.28 5.93 1.73
N THR A 25 1.99 6.25 1.77
CA THR A 25 1.02 5.47 2.58
C THR A 25 0.88 4.03 2.06
N LEU A 26 0.85 3.86 0.73
CA LEU A 26 0.77 2.54 0.10
C LEU A 26 2.04 1.72 0.36
N THR A 27 3.21 2.36 0.33
CA THR A 27 4.50 1.72 0.65
C THR A 27 4.50 1.20 2.09
N ILE A 28 4.01 2.00 3.05
CA ILE A 28 3.88 1.57 4.45
C ILE A 28 2.94 0.35 4.56
N ALA A 29 1.81 0.36 3.85
CA ALA A 29 0.87 -0.77 3.84
C ALA A 29 1.53 -2.04 3.28
N ILE A 30 2.30 -1.92 2.19
CA ILE A 30 3.03 -3.04 1.59
C ILE A 30 4.07 -3.59 2.56
N ILE A 31 4.88 -2.73 3.19
CA ILE A 31 5.90 -3.16 4.17
C ILE A 31 5.24 -3.91 5.33
N LEU A 32 4.10 -3.42 5.83
CA LEU A 32 3.36 -4.08 6.91
C LEU A 32 2.80 -5.45 6.47
N GLY A 33 2.29 -5.55 5.25
CA GLY A 33 1.83 -6.82 4.68
C GLY A 33 2.97 -7.83 4.52
N LEU A 34 4.12 -7.40 3.99
CA LEU A 34 5.31 -8.23 3.88
C LEU A 34 5.84 -8.69 5.24
N PHE A 35 5.82 -7.81 6.24
CA PHE A 35 6.13 -8.17 7.62
C PHE A 35 5.18 -9.24 8.15
N GLY A 36 3.86 -9.09 7.95
CA GLY A 36 2.88 -10.10 8.34
C GLY A 36 3.12 -11.46 7.68
N VAL A 37 3.41 -11.47 6.37
CA VAL A 37 3.76 -12.69 5.62
C VAL A 37 5.04 -13.31 6.17
N PHE A 38 6.07 -12.53 6.45
CA PHE A 38 7.31 -13.03 7.04
C PHE A 38 7.07 -13.68 8.41
N VAL A 39 6.39 -12.96 9.32
CA VAL A 39 6.08 -13.43 10.67
C VAL A 39 5.32 -14.76 10.65
N ARG A 40 4.43 -14.97 9.67
CA ARG A 40 3.67 -16.21 9.52
C ARG A 40 4.56 -17.45 9.47
N PHE A 41 5.74 -17.36 8.85
CA PHE A 41 6.63 -18.50 8.60
C PHE A 41 7.80 -18.58 9.58
N VAL A 42 7.86 -17.70 10.59
CA VAL A 42 8.92 -17.75 11.61
C VAL A 42 8.93 -19.07 12.41
N PRO A 43 7.78 -19.61 12.86
CA PRO A 43 7.76 -20.89 13.58
C PRO A 43 8.29 -22.06 12.75
N ASP A 44 8.05 -22.05 11.43
CA ASP A 44 8.47 -23.10 10.50
C ASP A 44 10.00 -23.13 10.32
N VAL A 45 10.66 -21.98 10.43
CA VAL A 45 12.12 -21.84 10.26
C VAL A 45 12.86 -21.99 11.59
N VAL A 46 12.25 -21.53 12.70
CA VAL A 46 12.86 -21.54 14.02
C VAL A 46 12.17 -22.58 14.89
N SER A 47 12.70 -23.81 14.90
CA SER A 47 12.08 -24.96 15.59
C SER A 47 11.82 -24.73 17.09
N ALA A 48 12.57 -23.82 17.75
CA ALA A 48 12.32 -23.44 19.14
C ALA A 48 11.01 -22.67 19.36
N LEU A 49 10.39 -22.16 18.29
CA LEU A 49 9.18 -21.32 18.32
C LEU A 49 7.93 -22.04 17.78
N ASP A 50 8.01 -23.31 17.35
CA ASP A 50 6.89 -24.04 16.73
C ASP A 50 5.65 -24.16 17.65
N GLN A 51 5.86 -24.28 18.96
CA GLN A 51 4.77 -24.26 19.95
C GLN A 51 3.93 -22.96 19.93
N TYR A 52 4.45 -21.87 19.35
CA TYR A 52 3.78 -20.58 19.25
C TYR A 52 3.12 -20.35 17.88
N THR A 53 3.02 -21.37 17.01
CA THR A 53 2.46 -21.26 15.66
C THR A 53 1.11 -20.53 15.59
N PHE A 54 0.23 -20.73 16.58
CA PHE A 54 -1.04 -20.00 16.67
C PHE A 54 -0.82 -18.48 16.87
N LEU A 55 0.06 -18.07 17.78
CA LEU A 55 0.33 -16.67 18.06
C LEU A 55 0.93 -15.96 16.85
N PHE A 56 1.90 -16.57 16.18
CA PHE A 56 2.50 -16.02 14.96
C PHE A 56 1.46 -15.92 13.83
N SER A 57 0.61 -16.93 13.68
CA SER A 57 -0.51 -16.89 12.72
C SER A 57 -1.50 -15.76 13.02
N LEU A 58 -1.82 -15.54 14.30
CA LEU A 58 -2.70 -14.45 14.73
C LEU A 58 -2.10 -13.08 14.38
N ILE A 59 -0.82 -12.85 14.73
CA ILE A 59 -0.11 -11.61 14.43
C ILE A 59 -0.06 -11.38 12.91
N ALA A 60 0.28 -12.41 12.14
CA ALA A 60 0.32 -12.34 10.68
C ALA A 60 -1.05 -11.95 10.09
N ASN A 61 -2.12 -12.59 10.56
CA ASN A 61 -3.48 -12.29 10.09
C ASN A 61 -3.90 -10.85 10.45
N VAL A 62 -3.62 -10.39 11.67
CA VAL A 62 -3.91 -9.01 12.08
C VAL A 62 -3.13 -8.01 11.24
N ALA A 63 -1.83 -8.25 11.00
CA ALA A 63 -1.02 -7.41 10.13
C ALA A 63 -1.57 -7.35 8.70
N MET A 64 -1.99 -8.49 8.14
CA MET A 64 -2.62 -8.56 6.82
C MET A 64 -3.94 -7.79 6.74
N VAL A 65 -4.78 -7.87 7.78
CA VAL A 65 -6.04 -7.12 7.85
C VAL A 65 -5.77 -5.61 7.88
N ILE A 66 -4.83 -5.16 8.73
CA ILE A 66 -4.47 -3.73 8.85
C ILE A 66 -3.87 -3.22 7.54
N ALA A 67 -2.93 -3.96 6.95
CA ALA A 67 -2.30 -3.60 5.68
C ALA A 67 -3.34 -3.47 4.55
N SER A 68 -4.23 -4.46 4.44
CA SER A 68 -5.30 -4.47 3.44
C SER A 68 -6.26 -3.29 3.63
N PHE A 69 -6.67 -3.03 4.87
CA PHE A 69 -7.54 -1.90 5.19
C PHE A 69 -6.93 -0.56 4.77
N ILE A 70 -5.64 -0.33 5.07
CA ILE A 70 -4.93 0.90 4.67
C ILE A 70 -4.84 0.98 3.14
N ALA A 71 -4.44 -0.10 2.48
CA ALA A 71 -4.31 -0.14 1.02
C ALA A 71 -5.65 0.17 0.33
N PHE A 72 -6.75 -0.48 0.73
CA PHE A 72 -8.07 -0.20 0.17
C PHE A 72 -8.53 1.23 0.45
N LYS A 73 -8.29 1.76 1.65
CA LYS A 73 -8.60 3.15 1.99
C LYS A 73 -7.88 4.14 1.07
N VAL A 74 -6.60 3.88 0.75
CA VAL A 74 -5.83 4.71 -0.19
C VAL A 74 -6.39 4.59 -1.61
N VAL A 75 -6.65 3.38 -2.08
CA VAL A 75 -7.21 3.14 -3.42
C VAL A 75 -8.57 3.81 -3.58
N PHE A 76 -9.46 3.69 -2.59
CA PHE A 76 -10.78 4.35 -2.64
C PHE A 76 -10.68 5.87 -2.69
N ARG A 77 -9.72 6.47 -1.97
CA ARG A 77 -9.45 7.91 -2.06
C ARG A 77 -8.90 8.32 -3.42
N ILE A 78 -8.01 7.52 -4.02
CA ILE A 78 -7.49 7.76 -5.37
C ILE A 78 -8.64 7.76 -6.39
N LEU A 79 -9.56 6.80 -6.28
CA LEU A 79 -10.75 6.66 -7.13
C LEU A 79 -11.83 7.74 -6.87
N GLY A 80 -11.68 8.55 -5.83
CA GLY A 80 -12.62 9.62 -5.50
C GLY A 80 -13.84 9.18 -4.70
N PHE A 81 -13.89 7.95 -4.17
CA PHE A 81 -14.94 7.54 -3.26
C PHE A 81 -14.89 8.37 -1.97
N GLY A 82 -16.03 8.96 -1.59
CA GLY A 82 -16.15 9.81 -0.40
C GLY A 82 -15.93 11.31 -0.61
N LYS A 83 -15.72 11.77 -1.85
CA LYS A 83 -15.93 13.19 -2.20
C LYS A 83 -17.44 13.44 -2.32
N THR A 84 -18.08 13.86 -1.23
CA THR A 84 -19.38 14.53 -1.31
C THR A 84 -19.11 15.93 -1.83
N ASN A 85 -19.76 16.32 -2.93
CA ASN A 85 -19.67 17.68 -3.48
C ASN A 85 -20.04 18.74 -2.43
#